data_AF-A0A535NXP2-F1
#
_entry.id   AF-A0A535NXP2-F1
#
_cell.length_a   1.000
_cell.length_b   1.000
_cell.length_c   1.000
_cell.angle_alpha   90.00
_cell.angle_beta   90.00
_cell.angle_gamma   90.00
#
_symmetry.space_group_name_H-M   'P 1'
#
loop_
_entity.id
_entity.type
_entity.pdbx_description
1 polymer ?
#
loop_
_entity_poly.entity_id
_entity_poly.type
_entity_poly.pdbx_seq_one_letter_code
_entity_poly.pdbx_strand_id
1 'polypeptide(L)'
;MDIVGRRNWYFLLSLAIILPGIISMLFFGFRLGIDFAGGDQFNIAFKQPTSAAAVQKEMDTFNVEATVQQAGPNNVLITTKPLGTTQETAIRDDLNKKFGGTVASRASGSITNSRSVPSSHSYMMSSC
;
A
#
# COMPACT_ATOMS: atom_id res chain seq x y z
N MET A 1 -6.99 53.20 4.50
CA MET A 1 -6.44 51.95 3.94
C MET A 1 -7.58 51.13 3.39
N ASP A 2 -7.93 51.32 2.11
CA ASP A 2 -9.04 50.62 1.47
C ASP A 2 -8.66 49.20 1.06
N ILE A 3 -8.88 48.27 1.98
CA ILE A 3 -8.75 46.82 1.71
C ILE A 3 -9.93 46.31 0.87
N VAL A 4 -11.08 46.98 0.98
CA VAL A 4 -12.34 46.59 0.32
C VAL A 4 -12.32 46.90 -1.18
N GLY A 5 -11.66 47.99 -1.61
CA GLY A 5 -11.59 48.40 -3.01
C GLY A 5 -10.70 47.52 -3.90
N ARG A 6 -9.76 46.77 -3.31
CA ARG A 6 -8.84 45.86 -4.03
C ARG A 6 -9.16 44.38 -3.85
N ARG A 7 -10.33 44.05 -3.29
CA ARG A 7 -10.86 42.68 -3.16
C ARG A 7 -10.64 41.83 -4.41
N ASN A 8 -10.94 42.38 -5.58
CA ASN A 8 -10.86 41.64 -6.85
C ASN A 8 -9.43 41.26 -7.22
N TRP A 9 -8.41 42.03 -6.81
CA TRP A 9 -7.00 41.68 -7.03
C TRP A 9 -6.58 40.46 -6.21
N TYR A 10 -7.04 40.34 -4.97
CA TYR A 10 -6.79 39.16 -4.14
C TYR A 10 -7.49 37.91 -4.69
N PHE A 11 -8.70 38.07 -5.25
CA PHE A 11 -9.39 36.97 -5.94
C PHE A 11 -8.67 36.56 -7.23
N LEU A 12 -8.19 37.52 -8.02
CA LEU A 12 -7.45 37.25 -9.26
C LEU A 12 -6.14 36.52 -8.97
N LEU A 13 -5.39 36.95 -7.96
CA LEU A 13 -4.17 36.27 -7.51
C LEU A 13 -4.47 34.84 -7.00
N SER A 14 -5.52 34.69 -6.18
CA SER A 14 -5.95 33.36 -5.70
C SER A 14 -6.31 32.44 -6.87
N LEU A 15 -7.09 32.95 -7.84
CA LEU A 15 -7.51 32.20 -9.01
C LEU A 15 -6.32 31.81 -9.91
N ALA A 16 -5.34 32.71 -10.06
CA ALA A 16 -4.11 32.45 -10.82
C ALA A 16 -3.25 31.35 -10.20
N ILE A 17 -3.38 31.06 -8.90
CA ILE A 17 -2.69 29.95 -8.23
C ILE A 17 -3.55 28.67 -8.25
N ILE A 18 -4.84 28.79 -8.00
CA ILE A 18 -5.78 27.66 -7.92
C ILE A 18 -5.94 26.97 -9.28
N LEU A 19 -6.13 27.74 -10.36
CA LEU A 19 -6.37 27.19 -11.69
C LEU A 19 -5.23 26.31 -12.21
N PRO A 20 -3.95 26.74 -12.22
CA PRO A 20 -2.87 25.85 -12.65
C PRO A 20 -2.73 24.63 -11.74
N GLY A 21 -3.02 24.76 -10.44
CA GLY A 21 -3.07 23.62 -9.51
C GLY A 21 -4.12 22.58 -9.92
N ILE A 22 -5.35 23.01 -10.19
CA ILE A 22 -6.44 22.12 -10.65
C ILE A 22 -6.11 21.51 -12.02
N ILE A 23 -5.64 22.33 -12.96
CA ILE A 23 -5.23 21.88 -14.30
C ILE A 23 -4.15 20.81 -14.18
N SER A 24 -3.11 21.05 -13.38
CA SER A 24 -2.07 20.05 -13.12
C SER A 24 -2.65 18.75 -12.57
N MET A 25 -3.65 18.82 -11.69
CA MET A 25 -4.25 17.62 -11.11
C MET A 25 -5.08 16.81 -12.11
N LEU A 26 -5.77 17.48 -13.03
CA LEU A 26 -6.54 16.83 -14.09
C LEU A 26 -5.64 16.17 -15.14
N PHE A 27 -4.52 16.81 -15.51
CA PHE A 27 -3.64 16.31 -16.57
C PHE A 27 -2.58 15.31 -16.08
N PHE A 28 -2.03 15.49 -14.88
CA PHE A 28 -0.99 14.60 -14.34
C PHE A 28 -1.55 13.42 -13.55
N GLY A 29 -2.87 13.43 -13.27
CA GLY A 29 -3.56 12.39 -12.53
C GLY A 29 -3.27 12.44 -11.03
N PHE A 30 -4.23 11.95 -10.25
CA PHE A 30 -4.05 11.76 -8.82
C PHE A 30 -3.29 10.45 -8.61
N ARG A 31 -2.13 10.50 -7.95
CA ARG A 31 -1.55 9.30 -7.31
C ARG A 31 -2.35 9.00 -6.05
N LEU A 32 -3.55 8.48 -6.25
CA LEU A 32 -4.47 8.10 -5.19
C LEU A 32 -3.72 7.20 -4.21
N GLY A 33 -3.56 7.68 -2.99
CA GLY A 33 -2.96 6.90 -1.92
C GLY A 33 -3.77 5.63 -1.67
N ILE A 34 -3.15 4.72 -0.94
CA ILE A 34 -3.70 3.44 -0.47
C ILE A 34 -5.13 3.57 0.11
N ASP A 35 -5.41 4.69 0.78
CA ASP A 35 -6.72 5.00 1.38
C ASP A 35 -7.85 5.23 0.37
N PHE A 36 -7.53 5.54 -0.90
CA PHE A 36 -8.49 5.74 -1.99
C PHE A 36 -8.45 4.64 -3.03
N ALA A 37 -7.29 3.99 -3.22
CA ALA A 37 -7.14 2.88 -4.16
C ALA A 37 -7.90 1.63 -3.68
N GLY A 38 -7.96 1.39 -2.37
CA GLY A 38 -8.52 0.18 -1.79
C GLY A 38 -7.68 -1.05 -2.13
N GLY A 39 -7.45 -1.92 -1.15
CA GLY A 39 -6.61 -3.09 -1.36
C GLY A 39 -5.89 -3.54 -0.11
N ASP A 40 -4.90 -4.39 -0.34
CA ASP A 40 -4.19 -5.10 0.71
C ASP A 40 -2.74 -4.65 0.74
N GLN A 41 -2.28 -4.30 1.94
CA GLN A 41 -0.89 -3.95 2.16
C GLN A 41 -0.23 -5.01 3.04
N PHE A 42 0.89 -5.55 2.54
CA PHE A 42 1.71 -6.54 3.21
C PHE A 42 3.08 -5.96 3.47
N ASN A 43 3.51 -5.98 4.73
CA ASN A 43 4.91 -5.73 5.06
C ASN A 43 5.63 -7.07 5.14
N ILE A 44 6.63 -7.29 4.30
CA ILE A 44 7.41 -8.54 4.25
C ILE A 44 8.84 -8.24 4.63
N ALA A 45 9.30 -8.90 5.70
CA ALA A 45 10.70 -8.91 6.09
C ALA A 45 11.36 -10.15 5.46
N PHE A 46 12.35 -9.94 4.60
CA PHE A 46 13.11 -11.00 3.96
C PHE A 46 14.36 -11.33 4.78
N LYS A 47 14.77 -12.61 4.77
CA LYS A 47 16.03 -13.03 5.42
C LYS A 47 17.27 -12.65 4.61
N GLN A 48 17.12 -12.46 3.30
CA GLN A 48 18.19 -12.05 2.41
C GLN A 48 17.96 -10.60 1.94
N PRO A 49 19.03 -9.85 1.63
CA PRO A 49 18.91 -8.52 1.05
C PRO A 49 18.27 -8.63 -0.34
N THR A 50 16.99 -8.31 -0.42
CA THR A 50 16.21 -8.31 -1.66
C THR A 50 15.83 -6.89 -2.02
N SER A 51 15.96 -6.55 -3.31
CA SER A 51 15.53 -5.25 -3.81
C SER A 51 14.04 -5.26 -4.10
N ALA A 52 13.36 -4.15 -3.80
CA ALA A 52 11.97 -3.93 -4.21
C ALA A 52 11.75 -4.21 -5.71
N ALA A 53 12.74 -3.91 -6.57
CA ALA A 53 12.66 -4.16 -8.01
C ALA A 53 12.59 -5.66 -8.38
N ALA A 54 13.33 -6.53 -7.66
CA ALA A 54 13.28 -7.96 -7.89
C ALA A 54 11.91 -8.54 -7.48
N VAL A 55 11.37 -8.06 -6.36
CA VAL A 55 10.05 -8.47 -5.85
C VAL A 55 8.95 -7.94 -6.77
N GLN A 56 9.05 -6.71 -7.27
CA GLN A 56 8.12 -6.13 -8.24
C GLN A 56 8.05 -6.99 -9.51
N LYS A 57 9.20 -7.36 -10.07
CA LYS A 57 9.27 -8.19 -11.28
C LYS A 57 8.61 -9.56 -11.10
N GLU A 58 8.71 -10.13 -9.90
CA GLU A 58 8.02 -11.38 -9.58
C GLU A 58 6.50 -11.17 -9.52
N MET A 59 6.04 -10.11 -8.83
CA MET A 59 4.62 -9.76 -8.77
C MET A 59 4.01 -9.48 -10.16
N ASP A 60 4.78 -8.86 -11.05
CA ASP A 60 4.34 -8.59 -12.43
C ASP A 60 4.06 -9.89 -13.21
N THR A 61 4.70 -11.00 -12.85
CA THR A 61 4.47 -12.33 -13.47
C THR A 61 3.08 -12.88 -13.14
N PHE A 62 2.49 -12.48 -12.01
CA PHE A 62 1.15 -12.88 -11.61
C PHE A 62 0.04 -12.05 -12.30
N ASN A 63 0.40 -11.07 -13.16
CA ASN A 63 -0.51 -10.12 -13.79
C ASN A 63 -1.41 -9.38 -12.78
N VAL A 64 -0.87 -9.18 -11.58
CA VAL A 64 -1.50 -8.43 -10.50
C VAL A 64 -0.88 -7.05 -10.45
N GLU A 65 -1.72 -6.01 -10.38
CA GLU A 65 -1.24 -4.67 -10.08
C GLU A 65 -0.78 -4.61 -8.61
N ALA A 66 0.53 -4.82 -8.42
CA ALA A 66 1.23 -4.67 -7.17
C ALA A 66 2.17 -3.46 -7.24
N THR A 67 2.26 -2.70 -6.17
CA THR A 67 3.26 -1.64 -5.98
C THR A 67 4.17 -2.06 -4.84
N VAL A 68 5.45 -2.24 -5.16
CA VAL A 68 6.47 -2.65 -4.21
C VAL A 68 7.32 -1.45 -3.82
N GLN A 69 7.39 -1.15 -2.52
CA GLN A 69 8.17 -0.04 -1.95
C GLN A 69 9.19 -0.57 -0.94
N GLN A 70 10.41 -0.07 -0.99
CA GLN A 70 11.43 -0.44 0.00
C GLN A 70 11.13 0.24 1.34
N ALA A 71 10.87 -0.56 2.38
CA ALA A 71 10.59 -0.06 3.74
C ALA A 71 11.82 -0.12 4.67
N GLY A 72 12.89 -0.81 4.25
CA GLY A 72 14.17 -0.90 4.97
C GLY A 72 15.19 -1.77 4.22
N PRO A 73 16.35 -2.08 4.83
CA PRO A 73 17.41 -2.85 4.16
C PRO A 73 16.94 -4.24 3.67
N ASN A 74 16.10 -4.90 4.47
CA ASN A 74 15.53 -6.21 4.16
C ASN A 74 13.99 -6.23 4.28
N ASN A 75 13.36 -5.05 4.34
CA ASN A 75 11.93 -4.91 4.52
C ASN A 75 11.32 -4.27 3.28
N VAL A 76 10.24 -4.87 2.79
CA VAL A 76 9.56 -4.42 1.59
C VAL A 76 8.06 -4.36 1.87
N LEU A 77 7.46 -3.25 1.47
CA LEU A 77 6.04 -3.02 1.51
C LEU A 77 5.44 -3.36 0.15
N ILE A 78 4.52 -4.31 0.12
CA ILE A 78 3.80 -4.69 -1.09
C ILE A 78 2.36 -4.24 -0.93
N THR A 79 1.91 -3.37 -1.83
CA THR A 79 0.53 -2.93 -1.93
C THR A 79 -0.09 -3.57 -3.16
N THR A 80 -1.17 -4.33 -3.01
CA THR A 80 -1.90 -4.91 -4.13
C THR A 80 -3.33 -4.38 -4.17
N LYS A 81 -3.95 -4.41 -5.35
CA LYS A 81 -5.42 -4.36 -5.44
C LYS A 81 -6.06 -5.51 -4.63
N PRO A 82 -7.37 -5.43 -4.30
CA PRO A 82 -8.04 -6.49 -3.55
C PRO A 82 -7.90 -7.82 -4.28
N LEU A 83 -7.24 -8.78 -3.65
CA LEU A 83 -7.02 -10.12 -4.19
C LEU A 83 -8.01 -11.10 -3.56
N GLY A 84 -8.43 -12.10 -4.33
CA GLY A 84 -9.13 -13.25 -3.78
C GLY A 84 -8.21 -14.08 -2.87
N THR A 85 -8.76 -14.72 -1.84
CA THR A 85 -8.02 -15.51 -0.84
C THR A 85 -7.13 -16.60 -1.45
N THR A 86 -7.54 -17.18 -2.59
CA THR A 86 -6.76 -18.20 -3.32
C THR A 86 -5.51 -17.61 -3.98
N GLN A 87 -5.61 -16.42 -4.59
CA GLN A 87 -4.45 -15.76 -5.23
C GLN A 87 -3.46 -15.25 -4.18
N GLU A 88 -3.95 -14.70 -3.08
CA GLU A 88 -3.10 -14.26 -1.97
C GLU A 88 -2.25 -15.40 -1.41
N THR A 89 -2.84 -16.58 -1.23
CA THR A 89 -2.13 -17.76 -0.72
C THR A 89 -1.04 -18.21 -1.69
N ALA A 90 -1.35 -18.26 -3.00
CA ALA A 90 -0.38 -18.62 -4.03
C ALA A 90 0.81 -17.64 -4.09
N ILE A 91 0.53 -16.34 -4.01
CA ILE A 91 1.55 -15.27 -4.01
C ILE A 91 2.44 -15.37 -2.77
N ARG A 92 1.85 -15.60 -1.60
CA ARG A 92 2.60 -15.79 -0.34
C ARG A 92 3.52 -17.00 -0.41
N ASP A 93 3.02 -18.12 -0.92
CA ASP A 93 3.81 -19.35 -1.01
C ASP A 93 4.99 -19.20 -1.98
N ASP A 94 4.79 -18.50 -3.11
CA ASP A 94 5.86 -18.24 -4.06
C ASP A 94 6.92 -17.28 -3.51
N LEU A 95 6.48 -16.18 -2.89
CA LEU A 95 7.37 -15.23 -2.20
C LEU A 95 8.18 -15.90 -1.08
N ASN A 96 7.55 -16.79 -0.31
CA ASN A 96 8.23 -17.55 0.74
C ASN A 96 9.24 -18.55 0.16
N LYS A 97 8.91 -19.24 -0.93
CA LYS A 97 9.84 -20.18 -1.59
C LYS A 97 11.06 -19.49 -2.19
N LYS A 98 10.88 -18.33 -2.84
CA LYS A 98 11.96 -17.63 -3.54
C LYS A 98 12.84 -16.78 -2.62
N PHE A 99 12.24 -16.14 -1.61
CA PHE A 99 12.94 -15.12 -0.82
C PHE A 99 12.94 -15.40 0.69
N GLY A 100 12.27 -16.47 1.16
CA GLY A 100 12.28 -16.88 2.56
C GLY A 100 11.76 -15.83 3.53
N GLY A 101 10.77 -15.04 3.10
CA GLY A 101 10.21 -13.93 3.87
C GLY A 101 9.26 -14.36 4.99
N THR A 102 9.05 -13.47 5.95
CA THR A 102 7.96 -13.55 6.93
C THR A 102 7.06 -12.34 6.73
N VAL A 103 5.78 -12.57 6.44
CA VAL A 103 4.79 -11.49 6.30
C VAL A 103 4.48 -10.94 7.70
N ALA A 104 4.99 -9.74 8.00
CA ALA A 104 5.01 -9.15 9.34
C ALA A 104 3.68 -8.48 9.73
N SER A 105 2.79 -8.18 8.79
CA SER A 105 1.41 -7.74 9.06
C SER A 105 0.68 -7.46 7.75
N ARG A 106 -0.62 -7.79 7.71
CA ARG A 106 -1.55 -7.39 6.65
C ARG A 106 -2.34 -6.19 7.15
N ALA A 107 -2.08 -5.01 6.61
CA ALA A 107 -2.95 -3.86 6.77
C ALA A 107 -4.00 -3.93 5.66
N SER A 108 -5.15 -4.51 5.99
CA SER A 108 -6.32 -4.55 5.10
C SER A 108 -7.08 -3.24 5.31
N GLY A 109 -7.19 -2.40 4.28
CA GLY A 109 -7.90 -1.10 4.31
C GLY A 109 -9.42 -1.19 4.51
N SER A 110 -9.91 -2.32 4.99
CA SER A 110 -11.28 -2.51 5.47
C SER A 110 -11.41 -1.87 6.85
N ILE A 111 -12.22 -0.82 6.97
CA ILE A 111 -12.72 -0.30 8.26
C ILE A 111 -13.59 -1.39 8.91
N THR A 112 -12.95 -2.44 9.42
CA THR A 112 -13.56 -3.44 10.27
C THR A 112 -12.59 -3.69 11.40
N ASN A 113 -12.89 -3.03 12.51
CA ASN A 113 -12.26 -3.18 13.82
C ASN A 113 -11.89 -4.65 14.09
N SER A 114 -10.62 -5.01 13.87
CA SER A 114 -10.05 -6.32 14.19
C SER A 114 -9.02 -6.12 15.30
N ARG A 115 -9.54 -5.73 16.47
CA ARG A 115 -8.82 -5.83 17.74
C ARG A 115 -8.37 -7.28 17.93
N SER A 116 -7.06 -7.51 17.79
CA SER A 116 -6.27 -8.61 18.36
C SER A 116 -6.91 -10.00 18.32
N VAL A 117 -6.57 -10.81 17.31
CA VAL A 117 -6.66 -12.28 17.44
C VAL A 117 -5.36 -12.75 18.12
N PRO A 118 -5.37 -13.23 19.38
CA PRO A 118 -4.22 -13.88 19.96
C PRO A 118 -4.12 -15.28 19.34
N SER A 119 -3.01 -15.57 18.69
CA SER A 119 -2.66 -16.92 18.26
C SER A 119 -2.20 -17.74 19.47
N SER A 120 -3.10 -18.51 20.08
CA SER A 120 -2.75 -19.55 21.05
C SER A 120 -3.46 -20.86 20.70
N HIS A 121 -2.94 -21.57 19.70
CA HIS A 121 -3.19 -23.01 19.57
C HIS A 121 -2.10 -23.74 20.36
N SER A 122 -2.35 -23.96 21.65
CA SER A 122 -1.60 -24.94 22.43
C SER A 122 -2.21 -26.31 22.18
N TYR A 123 -1.42 -27.15 21.49
CA TYR A 123 -1.55 -28.61 21.50
C TYR A 123 -1.56 -29.11 22.94
N MET A 124 -2.52 -29.97 23.31
CA MET A 124 -2.33 -31.16 24.16
C MET A 124 -3.61 -32.03 24.10
N MET A 125 -3.74 -32.82 23.04
CA MET A 125 -4.32 -34.16 23.18
C MET A 125 -3.16 -35.07 23.57
N SER A 126 -3.20 -35.59 24.79
CA SER A 126 -2.45 -36.80 25.13
C SER A 126 -3.34 -37.65 26.00
N SER A 127 -4.02 -38.57 25.32
CA SER A 127 -4.56 -39.78 25.92
C SER A 127 -3.41 -40.61 26.49
N CYS A 128 -3.52 -40.97 27.77
CA CYS A 128 -3.15 -42.25 28.34
C CYS A 128 -3.98 -42.42 29.62
#